data_AF-A0A8E0VH67-F1
#
_entry.id   AF-A0A8E0VH67-F1
#
_cell.length_a   1.000
_cell.length_b   1.000
_cell.length_c   1.000
_cell.angle_alpha   90.00
_cell.angle_beta   90.00
_cell.angle_gamma   90.00
#
_symmetry.space_group_name_H-M   'P 1'
#
loop_
_entity.id
_entity.type
_entity.pdbx_description
1 polymer ?
#
loop_
_entity_poly.entity_id
_entity_poly.type
_entity_poly.pdbx_seq_one_letter_code
_entity_poly.pdbx_strand_id
1 'polypeptide(L)'
;MSTLVEIASYRESHSEIERKRRERMKRDTEFLRKQVSNTQCKDKLSIFQAGAEKLIQYTGITHHHHTQILIFTDKLGKREYIINDEEYSQIIMNNFDGFDIHVRCSDGKVLKVHENIKKILDVAVVSFVCL
;
A
#
# COMPACT_ATOMS: atom_id res chain seq x y z
N MET A 1 -18.89 13.65 50.66
CA MET A 1 -19.38 13.56 49.27
C MET A 1 -19.51 12.10 48.90
N SER A 2 -20.65 11.70 48.33
CA SER A 2 -21.07 10.29 48.18
C SER A 2 -20.39 9.59 47.01
N THR A 3 -19.95 8.35 47.22
CA THR A 3 -19.38 7.40 46.23
C THR A 3 -20.17 7.29 44.93
N LEU A 4 -21.48 7.57 44.96
CA LEU A 4 -22.34 7.60 43.78
C LEU A 4 -22.00 8.75 42.80
N VAL A 5 -21.52 9.88 43.31
CA VAL A 5 -21.11 11.05 42.50
C VAL A 5 -19.82 10.75 41.75
N GLU A 6 -18.85 10.09 42.40
CA GLU A 6 -17.61 9.66 41.75
C GLU A 6 -17.85 8.59 40.68
N ILE A 7 -18.74 7.62 40.94
CA ILE A 7 -19.10 6.58 39.96
C ILE A 7 -19.79 7.21 38.75
N ALA A 8 -20.69 8.18 38.95
CA ALA A 8 -21.36 8.89 37.86
C ALA A 8 -20.36 9.71 37.03
N SER A 9 -19.47 10.46 37.68
CA SER A 9 -18.42 11.26 37.02
C SER A 9 -17.45 10.37 36.21
N TYR A 10 -17.07 9.22 36.75
CA TYR A 10 -16.22 8.24 36.05
C TYR A 10 -16.93 7.65 34.82
N ARG A 11 -18.21 7.30 34.94
CA ARG A 11 -19.02 6.79 33.83
C ARG A 11 -19.21 7.84 32.72
N GLU A 12 -19.40 9.11 33.09
CA GLU A 12 -19.50 10.22 32.15
C GLU A 12 -18.19 10.41 31.37
N SER A 13 -17.05 10.35 32.05
CA SER A 13 -15.73 10.36 31.42
C SER A 13 -15.52 9.18 30.46
N HIS A 14 -15.94 7.96 30.85
CA HIS A 14 -15.92 6.79 29.95
C HIS A 14 -16.82 6.95 28.74
N SER A 15 -18.01 7.53 28.92
CA SER A 15 -18.94 7.78 27.82
C SER A 15 -18.35 8.75 26.80
N GLU A 16 -17.60 9.75 27.26
CA GLU A 16 -16.90 10.72 26.42
C GLU A 16 -15.70 10.10 25.69
N ILE A 17 -14.96 9.20 26.35
CA ILE A 17 -13.90 8.42 25.69
C ILE A 17 -14.50 7.56 24.57
N GLU A 18 -15.60 6.86 24.85
CA GLU A 18 -16.25 6.00 23.87
C GLU A 18 -16.89 6.80 22.72
N ARG A 19 -17.42 8.00 23.01
CA ARG A 19 -17.86 8.95 21.97
C ARG A 19 -16.70 9.34 21.04
N LYS A 20 -15.54 9.71 21.60
CA LYS A 20 -14.34 10.05 20.80
C LYS A 20 -13.84 8.86 19.97
N ARG A 21 -13.89 7.63 20.49
CA ARG A 21 -13.55 6.41 19.74
C ARG A 21 -14.49 6.19 18.56
N ARG A 22 -15.80 6.36 18.76
CA ARG A 22 -16.81 6.25 17.69
C ARG A 22 -16.65 7.33 16.61
N GLU A 23 -16.32 8.57 17.01
CA GLU A 23 -16.04 9.66 16.07
C GLU A 23 -14.78 9.40 15.24
N ARG A 24 -13.71 8.90 15.86
CA ARG A 24 -12.50 8.49 15.15
C ARG A 24 -12.82 7.37 14.15
N MET A 25 -13.49 6.31 14.59
CA MET A 25 -13.88 5.20 13.73
C MET A 25 -14.72 5.67 12.53
N LYS A 26 -15.63 6.64 12.72
CA LYS A 26 -16.42 7.23 11.64
C LYS A 26 -15.54 7.94 10.60
N ARG A 27 -14.54 8.71 11.04
CA ARG A 27 -13.59 9.37 10.13
C ARG A 27 -12.73 8.36 9.37
N ASP A 28 -12.23 7.34 10.05
CA ASP A 28 -11.38 6.32 9.43
C ASP A 28 -12.17 5.47 8.43
N THR A 29 -13.43 5.14 8.75
CA THR A 29 -14.34 4.44 7.83
C THR A 29 -14.63 5.29 6.58
N GLU A 30 -14.84 6.59 6.75
CA GLU A 30 -15.07 7.51 5.63
C GLU A 30 -13.82 7.68 4.76
N PHE A 31 -12.63 7.72 5.37
CA PHE A 31 -11.37 7.69 4.64
C PHE A 31 -11.24 6.41 3.81
N LEU A 32 -11.47 5.24 4.42
CA LEU A 32 -11.44 3.94 3.73
C LEU A 32 -12.44 3.89 2.56
N ARG A 33 -13.66 4.39 2.77
CA ARG A 33 -14.70 4.47 1.72
C ARG A 33 -14.22 5.18 0.46
N LYS A 34 -13.43 6.25 0.60
CA LYS A 34 -12.86 7.00 -0.53
C LYS A 34 -11.77 6.24 -1.28
N GLN A 35 -11.12 5.28 -0.61
CA GLN A 35 -10.05 4.47 -1.20
C GLN A 35 -10.58 3.25 -1.96
N VAL A 36 -11.80 2.81 -1.67
CA VAL A 36 -12.44 1.69 -2.38
C VAL A 36 -13.29 2.25 -3.54
N SER A 37 -13.14 1.71 -4.75
CA SER A 37 -13.73 2.25 -5.98
C SER A 37 -15.24 2.01 -6.11
N ASN A 38 -15.89 1.41 -5.11
CA ASN A 38 -17.29 1.01 -5.21
C ASN A 38 -18.23 2.09 -4.63
N THR A 39 -18.86 2.85 -5.53
CA THR A 39 -19.87 3.88 -5.22
C THR A 39 -21.10 3.33 -4.48
N GLN A 40 -21.29 2.02 -4.40
CA GLN A 40 -22.42 1.38 -3.75
C GLN A 40 -22.19 1.05 -2.27
N CYS A 41 -20.97 1.20 -1.74
CA CYS A 41 -20.69 1.00 -0.32
C CYS A 41 -21.29 2.12 0.53
N LYS A 42 -22.46 1.87 1.12
CA LYS A 42 -23.21 2.84 1.93
C LYS A 42 -23.10 2.56 3.43
N ASP A 43 -23.01 1.29 3.82
CA ASP A 43 -22.91 0.89 5.23
C ASP A 43 -21.47 0.51 5.62
N LYS A 44 -21.21 0.45 6.92
CA LYS A 44 -19.85 0.21 7.44
C LYS A 44 -19.32 -1.17 7.04
N LEU A 45 -20.16 -2.21 7.09
CA LEU A 45 -19.72 -3.57 6.84
C LEU A 45 -19.33 -3.74 5.37
N SER A 46 -20.12 -3.19 4.45
CA SER A 46 -19.78 -3.22 3.03
C SER A 46 -18.45 -2.51 2.74
N ILE A 47 -18.19 -1.37 3.40
CA ILE A 47 -16.92 -0.62 3.25
C ILE A 47 -15.74 -1.48 3.71
N PHE A 48 -15.85 -2.14 4.87
CA PHE A 48 -14.78 -3.02 5.36
C PHE A 48 -14.58 -4.24 4.46
N GLN A 49 -15.65 -4.84 3.94
CA GLN A 49 -15.57 -5.97 3.03
C GLN A 49 -14.86 -5.57 1.73
N ALA A 50 -15.25 -4.45 1.10
CA ALA A 50 -14.59 -3.95 -0.10
C ALA A 50 -13.11 -3.60 0.17
N GLY A 51 -12.79 -3.06 1.35
CA GLY A 51 -11.42 -2.79 1.77
C GLY A 51 -10.58 -4.07 1.89
N ALA A 52 -11.14 -5.11 2.52
CA ALA A 52 -10.49 -6.41 2.66
C ALA A 52 -10.24 -7.07 1.30
N GLU A 53 -11.25 -7.07 0.41
CA GLU A 53 -11.10 -7.60 -0.95
C GLU A 53 -9.99 -6.87 -1.74
N LYS A 54 -9.91 -5.55 -1.62
CA LYS A 54 -8.85 -4.74 -2.25
C LYS A 54 -7.46 -5.10 -1.70
N LEU A 55 -7.34 -5.35 -0.39
CA LEU A 55 -6.07 -5.78 0.23
C LEU A 55 -5.64 -7.18 -0.23
N ILE A 56 -6.59 -8.11 -0.36
CA ILE A 56 -6.36 -9.46 -0.89
C ILE A 56 -5.82 -9.38 -2.33
N GLN A 57 -6.43 -8.53 -3.17
CA GLN A 57 -5.95 -8.28 -4.53
C GLN A 57 -4.53 -7.69 -4.55
N TYR A 58 -4.27 -6.67 -3.72
CA TYR A 58 -2.96 -6.02 -3.63
C TYR A 58 -1.85 -6.97 -3.17
N THR A 59 -2.17 -7.88 -2.25
CA THR A 59 -1.22 -8.89 -1.72
C THR A 59 -1.05 -10.11 -2.64
N GLY A 60 -1.77 -10.16 -3.78
CA GLY A 60 -1.64 -11.25 -4.76
C GLY A 60 -2.28 -12.57 -4.30
N ILE A 61 -3.14 -12.55 -3.29
CA ILE A 61 -3.90 -13.73 -2.86
C ILE A 61 -5.03 -13.94 -3.87
N THR A 62 -4.84 -14.85 -4.81
CA THR A 62 -5.88 -15.24 -5.77
C THR A 62 -6.73 -16.36 -5.20
N HIS A 63 -8.05 -16.18 -5.21
CA HIS A 63 -9.03 -17.17 -4.75
C HIS A 63 -9.02 -18.40 -5.66
N HIS A 64 -8.24 -19.42 -5.31
CA HIS A 64 -8.51 -20.78 -5.76
C HIS A 64 -9.44 -21.46 -4.75
N HIS A 65 -10.67 -21.73 -5.20
CA HIS A 65 -11.70 -22.59 -4.64
C HIS A 65 -11.61 -22.99 -3.15
N HIS A 66 -12.57 -22.44 -2.38
CA HIS A 66 -13.23 -23.10 -1.25
C HIS A 66 -12.36 -23.60 -0.08
N THR A 67 -11.31 -22.89 0.28
CA THR A 67 -10.80 -22.88 1.66
C THR A 67 -10.08 -21.55 1.90
N GLN A 68 -10.51 -20.76 2.90
CA GLN A 68 -9.76 -19.58 3.32
C GLN A 68 -8.48 -20.04 4.03
N ILE A 69 -7.45 -20.34 3.26
CA ILE A 69 -6.08 -20.45 3.77
C ILE A 69 -5.37 -19.20 3.26
N LEU A 70 -4.83 -18.42 4.19
CA LEU A 70 -3.81 -17.39 3.92
C LEU A 70 -2.59 -18.10 3.35
N ILE A 71 -2.62 -18.42 2.05
CA ILE A 71 -1.44 -18.87 1.34
C ILE A 71 -0.68 -17.61 0.97
N PHE A 72 0.19 -17.18 1.88
CA PHE A 72 1.34 -16.37 1.52
C PHE A 72 2.06 -17.15 0.44
N THR A 73 1.88 -16.77 -0.82
CA THR A 73 2.46 -17.54 -1.92
C THR A 73 3.97 -17.49 -1.79
N ASP A 74 4.50 -18.69 -1.60
CA ASP A 74 5.88 -19.08 -1.41
C ASP A 74 6.72 -18.76 -2.66
N LYS A 75 6.91 -17.47 -2.93
CA LYS A 75 7.85 -16.98 -3.94
C LYS A 75 8.78 -15.95 -3.33
N LEU A 76 9.84 -16.49 -2.74
CA LEU A 76 11.12 -15.86 -2.42
C LEU A 76 11.05 -14.65 -1.49
N GLY A 77 11.10 -14.86 -0.17
CA GLY A 77 11.76 -13.92 0.77
C GLY A 77 11.41 -12.43 0.62
N LYS A 78 10.18 -12.11 0.18
CA LYS A 78 9.79 -10.73 -0.10
C LYS A 78 9.40 -10.08 1.22
N ARG A 79 10.30 -9.22 1.70
CA ARG A 79 10.09 -8.24 2.77
C ARG A 79 8.62 -7.75 2.78
N GLU A 80 7.99 -7.75 3.95
CA GLU A 80 6.66 -7.18 4.20
C GLU A 80 6.68 -5.66 4.01
N TYR A 81 6.80 -5.20 2.77
CA TYR A 81 6.84 -3.79 2.49
C TYR A 81 5.43 -3.25 2.26
N ILE A 82 5.19 -2.09 2.87
CA ILE A 82 4.01 -1.25 2.63
C ILE A 82 3.94 -0.82 1.15
N ILE A 83 5.07 -0.87 0.45
CA ILE A 83 5.29 -0.38 -0.91
C ILE A 83 5.76 -1.55 -1.76
N ASN A 84 5.13 -1.78 -2.91
CA ASN A 84 5.54 -2.85 -3.82
C ASN A 84 6.75 -2.46 -4.68
N ASP A 85 7.34 -3.44 -5.39
CA ASP A 85 8.56 -3.25 -6.20
C ASP A 85 8.41 -2.12 -7.26
N GLU A 86 7.21 -1.97 -7.84
CA GLU A 86 6.90 -0.94 -8.84
C GLU A 86 6.82 0.45 -8.22
N GLU A 87 6.07 0.60 -7.13
CA GLU A 87 5.96 1.85 -6.37
C GLU A 87 7.32 2.28 -5.82
N TYR A 88 8.13 1.34 -5.33
CA TYR A 88 9.49 1.60 -4.89
C TYR A 88 10.36 2.13 -6.03
N SER A 89 10.31 1.48 -7.20
CA SER A 89 11.06 1.90 -8.38
C SER A 89 10.66 3.32 -8.81
N GLN A 90 9.36 3.62 -8.84
CA GLN A 90 8.86 4.97 -9.15
C GLN A 90 9.32 6.01 -8.11
N ILE A 91 9.28 5.69 -6.82
CA ILE A 91 9.78 6.59 -5.77
C ILE A 91 11.26 6.90 -5.96
N ILE A 92 12.08 5.88 -6.23
CA ILE A 92 13.52 6.07 -6.50
C ILE A 92 13.70 6.93 -7.74
N MET A 93 13.04 6.61 -8.86
CA MET A 93 13.20 7.36 -10.11
C MET A 93 12.68 8.80 -10.04
N ASN A 94 11.67 9.08 -9.22
CA ASN A 94 11.14 10.44 -9.04
C ASN A 94 11.99 11.30 -8.10
N ASN A 95 12.68 10.69 -7.12
CA ASN A 95 13.47 11.42 -6.12
C ASN A 95 14.98 11.42 -6.42
N PHE A 96 15.41 10.57 -7.35
CA PHE A 96 16.79 10.44 -7.76
C PHE A 96 16.92 10.92 -9.21
N ASP A 97 17.73 11.95 -9.46
CA ASP A 97 18.07 12.39 -10.82
C ASP A 97 19.11 11.42 -11.40
N GLY A 98 18.65 10.21 -11.70
CA GLY A 98 19.44 9.08 -12.17
C GLY A 98 18.74 8.30 -13.29
N PHE A 99 19.40 7.25 -13.74
CA PHE A 99 18.88 6.32 -14.74
C PHE A 99 19.25 4.89 -14.32
N ASP A 100 18.37 3.93 -14.56
CA ASP A 100 18.73 2.52 -14.43
C ASP A 100 19.40 2.01 -15.71
N ILE A 101 20.38 1.12 -15.53
CA ILE A 101 21.05 0.39 -16.59
C ILE A 101 21.11 -1.09 -16.20
N HIS A 102 20.60 -1.95 -17.07
CA HIS A 102 20.69 -3.38 -16.91
C HIS A 102 21.86 -3.89 -17.76
N VAL A 103 22.89 -4.40 -17.10
CA VAL A 103 24.09 -4.94 -17.75
C VAL A 103 24.17 -6.44 -17.51
N ARG A 104 24.43 -7.21 -18.58
CA ARG A 104 24.68 -8.64 -18.48
C ARG A 104 26.05 -8.87 -17.84
N CYS A 105 26.09 -9.61 -16.75
CA CYS A 105 27.33 -9.81 -15.99
C CYS A 105 28.41 -10.62 -16.73
N SER A 106 28.03 -11.45 -17.71
CA SER A 106 28.97 -12.36 -18.39
C SER A 106 29.94 -11.65 -19.33
N ASP A 107 29.47 -10.59 -20.01
CA ASP A 107 30.18 -9.92 -21.10
C ASP A 107 30.13 -8.39 -20.98
N GLY A 108 29.46 -7.84 -19.96
CA GLY A 108 29.30 -6.41 -19.79
C GLY A 108 28.33 -5.77 -20.80
N LYS A 109 27.58 -6.57 -21.56
CA LYS A 109 26.65 -6.07 -22.57
C LYS A 109 25.47 -5.36 -21.91
N VAL A 110 25.17 -4.16 -22.39
CA VAL A 110 24.00 -3.40 -21.92
C VAL A 110 22.73 -3.96 -22.55
N LEU A 111 21.78 -4.38 -21.69
CA LEU A 111 20.52 -5.03 -22.09
C LEU A 111 19.35 -4.03 -22.15
N LYS A 112 19.33 -3.07 -21.22
CA LYS A 112 18.28 -2.05 -21.13
C LYS A 112 18.84 -0.80 -20.45
N VAL A 113 18.40 0.36 -20.89
CA VAL A 113 18.76 1.67 -20.34
C VAL A 113 17.51 2.51 -20.21
N HIS A 114 17.37 3.22 -19.09
CA HIS A 114 16.30 4.17 -18.89
C HIS A 114 16.44 5.41 -19.78
N GLU A 115 15.32 5.96 -20.24
CA GLU A 115 15.31 7.11 -21.16
C GLU A 115 15.91 8.39 -20.54
N ASN A 116 15.88 8.51 -19.22
CA ASN A 116 16.51 9.62 -18.48
C ASN A 116 18.02 9.73 -18.68
N ILE A 117 18.70 8.70 -19.21
CA ILE A 117 20.14 8.78 -19.51
C ILE A 117 20.48 9.96 -20.44
N LYS A 118 19.57 10.29 -21.37
CA LYS A 118 19.76 11.41 -22.29
C LYS A 118 19.77 12.75 -21.57
N LYS A 119 18.93 12.89 -20.55
CA LYS A 119 18.86 14.11 -19.74
C LYS A 119 20.09 14.28 -18.86
N ILE A 120 20.66 13.17 -18.36
CA ILE A 120 21.73 13.19 -17.35
C ILE A 120 23.12 13.18 -17.97
N LEU A 121 23.34 12.38 -19.02
CA LEU A 121 24.64 12.21 -19.66
C LEU A 121 24.74 12.86 -21.05
N ASP A 122 23.64 13.40 -21.58
CA ASP A 122 23.54 13.93 -22.95
C ASP A 122 23.89 12.90 -24.05
N VAL A 123 23.62 11.62 -23.76
CA VAL A 123 23.85 10.51 -24.69
C VAL A 123 22.53 9.83 -25.04
N ALA A 124 22.31 9.54 -26.32
CA ALA A 124 21.12 8.82 -26.77
C ALA A 124 21.11 7.36 -26.29
N VAL A 125 19.93 6.85 -25.92
CA VAL A 125 19.73 5.43 -25.52
C VAL A 125 20.26 4.45 -26.58
N VAL A 126 20.15 4.81 -27.86
CA VAL A 126 20.62 4.01 -29.01
C VAL A 126 22.13 3.74 -28.95
N SER A 127 22.92 4.63 -28.33
CA SER A 127 24.37 4.48 -28.21
C SER A 127 24.78 3.33 -27.28
N PHE A 128 23.89 2.85 -26.43
CA PHE A 128 24.17 1.78 -25.46
C PHE A 128 23.73 0.39 -25.94
N VAL A 129 22.77 0.31 -26.86
CA VAL A 129 22.19 -0.97 -27.32
C VAL A 129 23.00 -1.62 -28.46
N CYS A 130 23.97 -0.90 -29.03
CA CYS A 130 24.76 -1.31 -30.19
C CYS A 130 26.20 -1.81 -29.89
N LEU A 131 26.53 -2.14 -28.64
CA LEU A 131 27.79 -2.82 -28.27
C LEU A 131 27.55 -4.28 -27.89
#